data_AF-A0A3D1JXA1-F1
#
_entry.id   AF-A0A3D1JXA1-F1
#
_cell.length_a   1.000
_cell.length_b   1.000
_cell.length_c   1.000
_cell.angle_alpha   90.00
_cell.angle_beta   90.00
_cell.angle_gamma   90.00
#
_symmetry.space_group_name_H-M   'P 1'
#
loop_
_entity.id
_entity.type
_entity.pdbx_description
1 polymer ?
#
loop_
_entity_poly.entity_id
_entity_poly.type
_entity_poly.pdbx_seq_one_letter_code
_entity_poly.pdbx_strand_id
1 'polypeptide(L)' 'AIVIGSEGDGVKRLTKELSDGVISIPQYGKLNSLNAGVAAGIVMFEKARQEKFGK' A
#
# COMPACT_ATOMS: atom_id res chain seq x y z
N ALA A 1 -4.26 -6.95 8.73
CA ALA A 1 -2.84 -6.54 8.67
C ALA A 1 -2.58 -5.82 7.36
N ILE A 2 -1.51 -5.02 7.24
CA ILE A 2 -1.09 -4.41 5.96
C ILE A 2 0.12 -5.18 5.45
N VAL A 3 0.07 -5.65 4.21
CA VAL A 3 1.17 -6.34 3.54
C VAL A 3 1.77 -5.41 2.50
N ILE A 4 3.10 -5.26 2.52
CA ILE A 4 3.84 -4.45 1.55
C ILE A 4 4.90 -5.34 0.91
N GLY A 5 5.00 -5.25 -0.41
CA GLY A 5 5.91 -6.05 -1.21
C GLY A 5 7.36 -5.59 -1.06
N SER A 6 8.28 -6.46 -1.43
CA SER A 6 9.68 -6.06 -1.61
C SER A 6 9.81 -5.12 -2.81
N GLU A 7 10.87 -4.33 -2.82
CA GLU A 7 11.24 -3.56 -4.00
C GLU A 7 11.54 -4.52 -5.17
N GLY A 8 11.16 -4.13 -6.40
CA GLY A 8 11.26 -4.97 -7.59
C GLY A 8 10.13 -5.97 -7.73
N ASP A 9 10.12 -7.02 -6.90
CA ASP A 9 9.20 -8.17 -7.05
C ASP A 9 7.79 -7.93 -6.49
N GLY A 10 7.63 -6.90 -5.64
CA GLY A 10 6.35 -6.57 -5.02
C GLY A 10 5.81 -7.68 -4.10
N VAL A 11 4.48 -7.77 -3.99
CA VAL A 11 3.84 -8.80 -3.17
C VAL A 11 3.71 -10.09 -3.98
N LYS A 12 4.18 -11.21 -3.43
CA LYS A 12 4.08 -12.54 -4.04
C LYS A 12 2.62 -12.92 -4.31
N ARG A 13 2.39 -13.66 -5.40
CA ARG A 13 1.05 -14.09 -5.84
C ARG A 13 0.24 -14.75 -4.72
N LEU A 14 0.79 -15.78 -4.06
CA LEU A 14 0.09 -16.50 -3.00
C LEU A 14 -0.27 -15.58 -1.82
N THR A 15 0.61 -14.64 -1.47
CA THR A 15 0.33 -13.65 -0.42
C THR A 15 -0.81 -12.71 -0.81
N LYS A 16 -0.89 -12.30 -2.08
CA LYS A 16 -2.04 -11.52 -2.59
C LYS A 16 -3.33 -12.33 -2.55
N GLU A 17 -3.30 -13.60 -2.94
CA GLU A 17 -4.47 -14.51 -2.93
C GLU A 17 -5.00 -14.80 -1.53
N LEU A 18 -4.12 -14.82 -0.52
CA LEU A 18 -4.49 -14.98 0.89
C LEU A 18 -4.95 -13.68 1.56
N SER A 19 -4.85 -12.53 0.88
CA SER A 19 -5.25 -11.24 1.43
C SER A 19 -6.74 -11.00 1.19
N ASP A 20 -7.41 -10.34 2.15
CA ASP A 20 -8.84 -9.98 2.03
C ASP A 20 -9.11 -9.03 0.85
N GLY A 21 -8.09 -8.28 0.43
CA GLY A 21 -8.18 -7.37 -0.70
C GLY A 21 -6.84 -6.72 -1.04
N VAL A 22 -6.85 -5.94 -2.11
CA VAL A 22 -5.69 -5.17 -2.60
C VAL A 22 -6.11 -3.72 -2.78
N ILE A 23 -5.26 -2.80 -2.33
CA ILE A 23 -5.42 -1.35 -2.51
C ILE A 23 -4.25 -0.79 -3.32
N SER A 24 -4.47 0.34 -3.99
CA SER A 24 -3.45 1.04 -4.77
C SER A 24 -3.42 2.52 -4.40
N ILE A 25 -2.22 3.09 -4.27
CA ILE A 25 -2.05 4.54 -4.19
C ILE A 25 -2.12 5.07 -5.63
N PRO A 26 -3.02 6.02 -5.95
CA PRO A 26 -3.06 6.61 -7.28
C PRO A 26 -1.74 7.30 -7.61
N GLN A 27 -1.16 6.96 -8.78
CA GLN A 27 0.06 7.57 -9.29
C GLN A 27 -0.24 8.23 -10.64
N TYR A 28 0.28 9.44 -10.85
CA TYR A 28 0.10 10.18 -12.09
C TYR A 28 1.40 10.19 -12.91
N GLY A 29 1.27 10.10 -14.24
CA GLY A 29 2.40 10.08 -15.15
C GLY A 29 3.06 8.70 -15.29
N LYS A 30 4.25 8.66 -15.89
CA LYS A 30 5.02 7.43 -16.12
C LYS A 30 6.03 7.20 -14.99
N LEU A 31 5.53 6.71 -13.86
CA LEU A 31 6.35 6.27 -12.72
C LEU A 31 6.22 4.76 -12.59
N ASN A 32 7.31 4.07 -12.25
CA ASN A 32 7.29 2.62 -12.07
C ASN A 32 6.52 2.22 -10.81
N SER A 33 6.89 2.80 -9.67
CA SER A 33 6.27 2.56 -8.36
C SER A 33 6.75 3.59 -7.36
N LEU A 34 6.10 3.65 -6.20
CA LEU A 34 6.65 4.33 -5.03
C LEU A 34 7.61 3.38 -4.30
N ASN A 35 8.59 3.95 -3.60
CA ASN A 35 9.39 3.21 -2.63
C ASN A 35 8.47 2.52 -1.59
N ALA A 36 8.82 1.30 -1.18
CA ALA A 36 7.99 0.49 -0.29
C ALA A 36 7.73 1.17 1.07
N GLY A 37 8.72 1.86 1.64
CA GLY A 37 8.58 2.62 2.88
C GLY A 37 7.68 3.84 2.73
N VAL A 38 7.78 4.55 1.60
CA VAL A 38 6.90 5.67 1.28
C VAL A 38 5.45 5.20 1.13
N ALA A 39 5.23 4.11 0.40
CA ALA A 39 3.90 3.50 0.26
C ALA A 39 3.33 3.07 1.62
N ALA A 40 4.17 2.50 2.49
CA ALA A 40 3.79 2.15 3.86
C ALA A 40 3.32 3.36 4.66
N GLY A 41 4.11 4.43 4.65
CA GLY A 41 3.79 5.66 5.37
C GLY A 41 2.46 6.26 4.93
N ILE A 42 2.20 6.31 3.62
CA ILE A 42 0.93 6.82 3.07
C ILE A 42 -0.26 5.99 3.55
N VAL A 43 -0.18 4.66 3.46
CA VAL A 43 -1.30 3.77 3.86
C VAL A 43 -1.55 3.84 5.37
N MET A 44 -0.48 3.84 6.17
CA MET A 44 -0.60 3.98 7.64
C MET A 44 -1.21 5.33 8.03
N PHE A 45 -0.78 6.42 7.37
CA PHE A 45 -1.35 7.74 7.59
C PHE A 45 -2.83 7.76 7.23
N GLU A 46 -3.23 7.22 6.08
CA GLU A 46 -4.64 7.20 5.66
C GLU A 46 -5.52 6.43 6.66
N LYS A 47 -5.03 5.28 7.16
CA LYS A 47 -5.72 4.53 8.21
C LYS A 47 -5.90 5.37 9.48
N ALA A 48 -4.83 6.02 9.94
CA ALA A 48 -4.89 6.91 11.10
C ALA A 48 -5.82 8.13 10.85
N ARG A 49 -5.85 8.68 9.62
CA ARG A 49 -6.73 9.78 9.21
C ARG A 49 -8.20 9.38 9.33
N GLN A 50 -8.57 8.23 8.79
CA GLN A 50 -9.94 7.71 8.86
C GLN A 50 -10.37 7.43 10.31
N GLU A 51 -9.45 7.03 11.19
CA GLU A 51 -9.76 6.71 12.58
C GLU A 51 -9.84 7.93 13.51
N LYS A 52 -8.93 8.90 13.36
CA LYS A 52 -8.75 10.00 14.33
C LYS A 52 -9.20 11.37 13.83
N PHE A 53 -9.25 11.58 12.52
CA PHE A 53 -9.49 12.90 11.91
C PHE A 53 -10.67 12.91 10.92
N GLY A 54 -11.30 11.76 10.69
CA GLY A 54 -12.50 11.62 9.87
C GLY A 54 -13.82 11.76 10.64
N LYS A 55 -13.77 12.22 11.90
CA LYS A 55 -14.94 12.64 12.69
C LYS A 55 -14.98 14.17 12.74
#